data_AF-A0A523LGU0-F1
#
_entry.id   AF-A0A523LGU0-F1
#
_cell.length_a   1.000
_cell.length_b   1.000
_cell.length_c   1.000
_cell.angle_alpha   90.00
_cell.angle_beta   90.00
_cell.angle_gamma   90.00
#
_symmetry.space_group_name_H-M   'P 1'
#
loop_
_entity.id
_entity.type
_entity.pdbx_description
1 polymer ?
#
loop_
_entity_poly.entity_id
_entity_poly.type
_entity_poly.pdbx_seq_one_letter_code
_entity_poly.pdbx_strand_id
1 'polypeptide(L)'
;MHRPELESCPPDEVESRIPDVDSASALLKEQHPTILWWLTERRDEFAARFGHDDLLEHSMDAAVLTLARVSMRHGSLSEDHHHYHDEIHPTALLGRLFRIYDSPRGSEIDTRERLYLAMFAGAHDLRQREGTDVGPDGVGANERGSADECRRIMDIAGFDRDTDADGYELITQMIHGTTFNLGFGPEADKWPLGALAPKLVEDLIDEHPDWQQRPELQRQIKLIPLASDVDTGSVADQFDDYALEATKLACEMQKRKGNGELDASTASGVLDFLTDGQERFFFELQQFNSDIARDVLTEAKEENSRRLKELTGWMRENYSKAAGDGHTTGEDVISAFLDKARAIAARDRKAAR
;
A
#
# COMPACT_ATOMS: atom_id res chain seq x y z
N MET A 1 12.40 12.61 -27.47
CA MET A 1 13.36 13.57 -26.88
C MET A 1 13.17 13.47 -25.38
N HIS A 2 13.85 12.53 -24.71
CA HIS A 2 13.73 12.35 -23.26
C HIS A 2 14.27 13.62 -22.59
N ARG A 3 13.41 14.37 -21.91
CA ARG A 3 13.91 15.23 -20.84
C ARG A 3 14.40 14.30 -19.74
N PRO A 4 15.62 14.47 -19.20
CA PRO A 4 15.91 13.87 -17.91
C PRO A 4 14.94 14.52 -16.93
N GLU A 5 13.98 13.74 -16.43
CA GLU A 5 13.23 14.15 -15.25
C GLU A 5 14.27 14.33 -14.15
N LEU A 6 14.40 15.56 -13.68
CA LEU A 6 15.19 15.85 -12.50
C LEU A 6 14.50 15.15 -11.34
N GLU A 7 15.18 14.18 -10.72
CA GLU A 7 14.74 13.55 -9.47
C GLU A 7 14.32 14.66 -8.50
N SER A 8 13.10 14.54 -7.98
CA SER A 8 12.51 15.53 -7.10
C SER A 8 12.94 15.32 -5.65
N CYS A 9 13.24 14.07 -5.27
CA CYS A 9 13.68 13.66 -3.94
C CYS A 9 15.09 13.02 -4.02
N PRO A 10 16.12 13.65 -3.41
CA PRO A 10 17.48 13.13 -3.43
C PRO A 10 17.64 11.90 -2.50
N PRO A 11 18.68 11.08 -2.71
CA PRO A 11 18.99 9.96 -1.82
C PRO A 11 19.16 10.38 -0.36
N ASP A 12 18.63 9.59 0.57
CA ASP A 12 18.76 9.84 2.02
C ASP A 12 19.87 9.01 2.69
N GLU A 13 19.99 9.16 4.01
CA GLU A 13 20.96 8.42 4.81
C GLU A 13 20.75 6.89 4.73
N VAL A 14 19.50 6.42 4.66
CA VAL A 14 19.21 4.98 4.57
C VAL A 14 19.73 4.42 3.25
N GLU A 15 19.58 5.14 2.14
CA GLU A 15 20.15 4.74 0.85
C GLU A 15 21.68 4.67 0.89
N SER A 16 22.33 5.56 1.64
CA SER A 16 23.79 5.51 1.83
C SER A 16 24.26 4.36 2.72
N ARG A 17 23.44 3.92 3.69
CA ARG A 17 23.73 2.81 4.59
C ARG A 17 23.45 1.45 3.95
N ILE A 18 22.48 1.38 3.04
CA ILE A 18 22.12 0.20 2.25
C ILE A 18 22.25 0.53 0.76
N PRO A 19 23.49 0.62 0.26
CA PRO A 19 23.77 1.08 -1.10
C PRO A 19 23.53 0.01 -2.16
N ASP A 20 23.56 -1.27 -1.81
CA ASP A 20 23.53 -2.40 -2.74
C ASP A 20 22.79 -3.62 -2.18
N VAL A 21 22.51 -4.57 -3.08
CA VAL A 21 21.79 -5.83 -2.79
C VAL A 21 22.54 -6.69 -1.78
N ASP A 22 23.87 -6.68 -1.82
CA ASP A 22 24.71 -7.45 -0.88
C ASP A 22 24.55 -6.94 0.55
N SER A 23 24.59 -5.61 0.74
CA SER A 23 24.39 -4.97 2.04
C SER A 23 22.97 -5.18 2.57
N ALA A 24 21.96 -5.08 1.68
CA ALA A 24 20.57 -5.36 2.02
C ALA A 24 20.36 -6.81 2.45
N SER A 25 20.91 -7.76 1.68
CA SER A 25 20.87 -9.20 1.97
C SER A 25 21.54 -9.52 3.30
N ALA A 26 22.70 -8.91 3.58
CA ALA A 26 23.42 -9.08 4.84
C ALA A 26 22.58 -8.61 6.03
N LEU A 27 21.97 -7.42 5.92
CA LEU A 27 21.08 -6.87 6.95
C LEU A 27 19.88 -7.79 7.21
N LEU A 28 19.13 -8.16 6.16
CA LEU A 28 17.95 -9.01 6.32
C LEU A 28 18.31 -10.39 6.85
N LYS A 29 19.44 -10.97 6.44
CA LYS A 29 19.89 -12.25 6.99
C LYS A 29 20.18 -12.19 8.48
N GLU A 30 20.74 -11.09 8.96
CA GLU A 30 21.11 -10.92 10.37
C GLU A 30 19.88 -10.56 11.23
N GLN A 31 19.07 -9.61 10.78
CA GLN A 31 18.01 -9.01 11.59
C GLN A 31 16.60 -9.53 11.26
N HIS A 32 16.36 -9.95 10.01
CA HIS A 32 15.05 -10.40 9.50
C HIS A 32 15.10 -11.71 8.69
N PRO A 33 15.65 -12.80 9.25
CA PRO A 33 15.81 -14.05 8.49
C PRO A 33 14.48 -14.61 7.96
N THR A 34 13.36 -14.33 8.64
CA THR A 34 12.01 -14.71 8.20
C THR A 34 11.57 -13.98 6.94
N ILE A 35 11.87 -12.69 6.81
CA ILE A 35 11.56 -11.91 5.60
C ILE A 35 12.36 -12.46 4.42
N LEU A 36 13.65 -12.73 4.64
CA LEU A 36 14.50 -13.30 3.59
C LEU A 36 14.04 -14.70 3.16
N TRP A 37 13.64 -15.54 4.12
CA TRP A 37 13.04 -16.85 3.81
C TRP A 37 11.75 -16.69 2.99
N TRP A 38 10.88 -15.77 3.37
CA TRP A 38 9.64 -15.51 2.63
C TRP A 38 9.91 -15.02 1.20
N LEU A 39 10.86 -14.10 1.01
CA LEU A 39 11.28 -13.67 -0.33
C LEU A 39 11.79 -14.85 -1.17
N THR A 40 12.55 -15.77 -0.57
CA THR A 40 13.04 -16.98 -1.25
C THR A 40 11.89 -17.87 -1.69
N GLU A 41 10.91 -18.11 -0.81
CA GLU A 41 9.69 -18.87 -1.16
C GLU A 41 8.90 -18.19 -2.28
N ARG A 42 8.78 -16.84 -2.25
CA ARG A 42 8.11 -16.09 -3.32
C ARG A 42 8.86 -16.25 -4.64
N ARG A 43 10.19 -16.12 -4.65
CA ARG A 43 11.02 -16.34 -5.84
C ARG A 43 10.77 -17.72 -6.45
N ASP A 44 10.80 -18.77 -5.64
CA ASP A 44 10.58 -20.14 -6.10
C ASP A 44 9.16 -20.33 -6.67
N GLU A 45 8.16 -19.69 -6.05
CA GLU A 45 6.79 -19.68 -6.54
C GLU A 45 6.65 -18.96 -7.90
N PHE A 46 7.27 -17.79 -8.06
CA PHE A 46 7.30 -17.07 -9.35
C PHE A 46 8.05 -17.88 -10.42
N ALA A 47 9.22 -18.44 -10.08
CA ALA A 47 10.01 -19.26 -10.99
C ALA A 47 9.25 -20.51 -11.46
N ALA A 48 8.56 -21.19 -10.54
CA ALA A 48 7.78 -22.38 -10.86
C ALA A 48 6.56 -22.08 -11.73
N ARG A 49 5.89 -20.94 -11.49
CA ARG A 49 4.68 -20.54 -12.23
C ARG A 49 5.00 -19.94 -13.60
N PHE A 50 6.11 -19.20 -13.72
CA PHE A 50 6.34 -18.33 -14.87
C PHE A 50 7.69 -18.48 -15.57
N GLY A 51 8.59 -19.30 -15.02
CA GLY A 51 9.94 -19.47 -15.53
C GLY A 51 10.94 -18.54 -14.85
N HIS A 52 12.22 -18.77 -15.17
CA HIS A 52 13.35 -18.05 -14.62
C HIS A 52 13.99 -17.22 -15.74
N ASP A 53 14.05 -15.91 -15.54
CA ASP A 53 14.70 -14.96 -16.44
C ASP A 53 15.38 -13.83 -15.63
N ASP A 54 16.08 -12.95 -16.33
CA ASP A 54 16.80 -11.83 -15.70
C ASP A 54 15.83 -10.85 -15.02
N LEU A 55 14.61 -10.71 -15.55
CA LEU A 55 13.59 -9.85 -14.95
C LEU A 55 13.18 -10.34 -13.55
N LEU A 56 12.99 -11.65 -13.38
CA LEU A 56 12.70 -12.23 -12.07
C LEU A 56 13.84 -11.95 -11.09
N GLU A 57 15.10 -12.17 -11.48
CA GLU A 57 16.24 -11.96 -10.58
C GLU A 57 16.40 -10.49 -10.20
N HIS A 58 16.33 -9.57 -11.17
CA HIS A 58 16.36 -8.13 -10.88
C HIS A 58 15.18 -7.69 -10.00
N SER A 59 13.98 -8.26 -10.20
CA SER A 59 12.81 -7.95 -9.37
C SER A 59 12.99 -8.44 -7.93
N MET A 60 13.62 -9.60 -7.74
CA MET A 60 13.92 -10.13 -6.40
C MET A 60 15.00 -9.31 -5.68
N ASP A 61 16.04 -8.90 -6.40
CA ASP A 61 17.09 -8.01 -5.89
C ASP A 61 16.52 -6.65 -5.48
N ALA A 62 15.62 -6.10 -6.29
CA ALA A 62 14.87 -4.90 -5.95
C ALA A 62 14.04 -5.09 -4.68
N ALA A 63 13.32 -6.20 -4.54
CA ALA A 63 12.50 -6.50 -3.34
C ALA A 63 13.35 -6.66 -2.07
N VAL A 64 14.56 -7.23 -2.17
CA VAL A 64 15.51 -7.31 -1.05
C VAL A 64 15.92 -5.89 -0.62
N LEU A 65 16.27 -5.03 -1.58
CA LEU A 65 16.64 -3.64 -1.31
C LEU A 65 15.48 -2.86 -0.69
N THR A 66 14.27 -2.95 -1.25
CA THR A 66 13.12 -2.21 -0.73
C THR A 66 12.83 -2.58 0.72
N LEU A 67 12.73 -3.88 1.02
CA LEU A 67 12.40 -4.35 2.37
C LEU A 67 13.51 -4.01 3.38
N ALA A 68 14.78 -4.11 3.00
CA ALA A 68 15.88 -3.69 3.86
C ALA A 68 15.81 -2.18 4.20
N ARG A 69 15.56 -1.34 3.20
CA ARG A 69 15.48 0.11 3.39
C ARG A 69 14.24 0.52 4.19
N VAL A 70 13.07 -0.06 3.91
CA VAL A 70 11.87 0.16 4.72
C VAL A 70 12.10 -0.28 6.16
N SER A 71 12.68 -1.47 6.38
CA SER A 71 12.98 -1.97 7.74
C SER A 71 13.81 -0.97 8.56
N MET A 72 14.78 -0.31 7.93
CA MET A 72 15.62 0.70 8.56
C MET A 72 14.99 2.08 8.68
N ARG A 73 14.12 2.46 7.75
CA ARG A 73 13.55 3.81 7.68
C ARG A 73 12.27 3.92 8.49
N HIS A 74 11.34 2.99 8.29
CA HIS A 74 9.99 3.01 8.84
C HIS A 74 9.65 1.74 9.62
N GLY A 75 10.50 0.73 9.54
CA GLY A 75 10.25 -0.57 10.11
C GLY A 75 10.80 -0.79 11.51
N SER A 76 10.87 -2.06 11.89
CA SER A 76 11.28 -2.48 13.24
C SER A 76 12.74 -2.20 13.61
N LEU A 77 13.58 -1.80 12.64
CA LEU A 77 14.97 -1.35 12.88
C LEU A 77 15.09 0.17 12.99
N SER A 78 13.99 0.91 12.82
CA SER A 78 13.96 2.37 12.88
C SER A 78 13.60 2.89 14.27
N GLU A 79 14.23 4.00 14.66
CA GLU A 79 13.74 4.81 15.80
C GLU A 79 12.43 5.55 15.47
N ASP A 80 12.19 5.84 14.18
CA ASP A 80 10.91 6.36 13.67
C ASP A 80 10.05 5.23 13.08
N HIS A 81 9.78 4.19 13.87
CA HIS A 81 8.92 3.08 13.47
C HIS A 81 7.49 3.54 13.11
N HIS A 82 6.97 3.10 11.96
CA HIS A 82 5.61 3.30 11.49
C HIS A 82 4.79 2.06 11.82
N HIS A 83 3.55 2.23 12.28
CA HIS A 83 2.73 1.09 12.68
C HIS A 83 2.05 0.42 11.49
N TYR A 84 1.79 1.18 10.44
CA TYR A 84 1.13 0.72 9.22
C TYR A 84 2.12 0.61 8.07
N HIS A 85 2.85 1.69 7.76
CA HIS A 85 3.78 1.72 6.62
C HIS A 85 5.17 1.15 7.01
N ASP A 86 5.20 -0.14 7.38
CA ASP A 86 6.39 -0.89 7.82
C ASP A 86 6.85 -1.94 6.78
N GLU A 87 7.88 -2.72 7.11
CA GLU A 87 8.40 -3.80 6.25
C GLU A 87 7.43 -5.00 6.11
N ILE A 88 6.34 -5.02 6.87
CA ILE A 88 5.32 -6.08 6.82
C ILE A 88 4.19 -5.68 5.87
N HIS A 89 3.89 -4.39 5.72
CA HIS A 89 2.84 -3.90 4.81
C HIS A 89 2.88 -4.49 3.39
N PRO A 90 4.05 -4.61 2.72
CA PRO A 90 4.12 -5.25 1.40
C PRO A 90 3.58 -6.68 1.36
N THR A 91 3.63 -7.42 2.47
CA THR A 91 3.13 -8.80 2.53
C THR A 91 1.61 -8.86 2.38
N ALA A 92 0.88 -7.87 2.89
CA ALA A 92 -0.57 -7.77 2.73
C ALA A 92 -0.95 -7.51 1.27
N LEU A 93 -0.25 -6.57 0.62
CA LEU A 93 -0.45 -6.26 -0.80
C LEU A 93 -0.14 -7.47 -1.68
N LEU A 94 0.97 -8.18 -1.44
CA LEU A 94 1.25 -9.41 -2.17
C LEU A 94 0.17 -10.47 -1.95
N GLY A 95 -0.37 -10.61 -0.73
CA GLY A 95 -1.50 -11.50 -0.45
C GLY A 95 -2.73 -11.18 -1.33
N ARG A 96 -3.07 -9.89 -1.46
CA ARG A 96 -4.15 -9.43 -2.35
C ARG A 96 -3.85 -9.73 -3.82
N LEU A 97 -2.63 -9.49 -4.26
CA LEU A 97 -2.18 -9.81 -5.62
C LEU A 97 -2.27 -11.31 -5.91
N PHE A 98 -1.85 -12.18 -5.01
CA PHE A 98 -1.99 -13.63 -5.19
C PHE A 98 -3.46 -14.06 -5.30
N ARG A 99 -4.36 -13.48 -4.50
CA ARG A 99 -5.80 -13.72 -4.64
C ARG A 99 -6.32 -13.31 -6.02
N ILE A 100 -5.83 -12.21 -6.59
CA ILE A 100 -6.14 -11.79 -7.96
C ILE A 100 -5.55 -12.76 -8.99
N TYR A 101 -4.30 -13.18 -8.81
CA TYR A 101 -3.59 -14.09 -9.71
C TYR A 101 -4.22 -15.48 -9.79
N ASP A 102 -4.81 -15.94 -8.69
CA ASP A 102 -5.48 -17.23 -8.58
C ASP A 102 -6.98 -17.13 -9.00
N SER A 103 -7.48 -15.93 -9.33
CA SER A 103 -8.83 -15.72 -9.85
C SER A 103 -8.93 -15.95 -11.37
N PRO A 104 -10.14 -16.07 -11.94
CA PRO A 104 -10.33 -16.14 -13.40
C PRO A 104 -9.73 -14.95 -14.16
N ARG A 105 -9.78 -13.74 -13.57
CA ARG A 105 -9.21 -12.50 -14.14
C ARG A 105 -7.68 -12.49 -14.09
N GLY A 106 -7.06 -13.34 -13.27
CA GLY A 106 -5.60 -13.41 -13.14
C GLY A 106 -4.88 -13.70 -14.47
N SER A 107 -5.53 -14.41 -15.39
CA SER A 107 -4.99 -14.70 -16.73
C SER A 107 -4.79 -13.47 -17.63
N GLU A 108 -5.38 -12.32 -17.28
CA GLU A 108 -5.21 -11.04 -17.99
C GLU A 108 -3.94 -10.29 -17.57
N ILE A 109 -3.27 -10.77 -16.52
CA ILE A 109 -2.02 -10.19 -16.01
C ILE A 109 -0.90 -11.12 -16.42
N ASP A 110 -0.05 -10.65 -17.33
CA ASP A 110 1.10 -11.43 -17.81
C ASP A 110 2.22 -11.52 -16.75
N THR A 111 3.22 -12.36 -17.00
CA THR A 111 4.34 -12.57 -16.05
C THR A 111 5.08 -11.27 -15.72
N ARG A 112 5.40 -10.44 -16.71
CA ARG A 112 6.16 -9.19 -16.51
C ARG A 112 5.34 -8.21 -15.69
N GLU A 113 4.05 -8.11 -15.98
CA GLU A 113 3.10 -7.29 -15.22
C GLU A 113 2.96 -7.74 -13.76
N ARG A 114 2.95 -9.06 -13.50
CA ARG A 114 2.92 -9.60 -12.13
C ARG A 114 4.17 -9.22 -11.34
N LEU A 115 5.35 -9.31 -11.96
CA LEU A 115 6.60 -8.90 -11.32
C LEU A 115 6.62 -7.40 -11.03
N TYR A 116 6.14 -6.56 -11.94
CA TYR A 116 6.02 -5.13 -11.68
C TYR A 116 5.01 -4.77 -10.59
N LEU A 117 3.88 -5.46 -10.50
CA LEU A 117 2.95 -5.31 -9.37
C LEU A 117 3.57 -5.74 -8.05
N ALA A 118 4.39 -6.79 -8.04
CA ALA A 118 5.11 -7.23 -6.85
C ALA A 118 6.19 -6.21 -6.43
N MET A 119 6.93 -5.64 -7.38
CA MET A 119 7.87 -4.54 -7.12
C MET A 119 7.14 -3.31 -6.57
N PHE A 120 6.01 -2.92 -7.18
CA PHE A 120 5.15 -1.85 -6.69
C PHE A 120 4.74 -2.08 -5.23
N ALA A 121 4.27 -3.29 -4.89
CA ALA A 121 3.86 -3.61 -3.53
C ALA A 121 4.98 -3.38 -2.51
N GLY A 122 6.24 -3.67 -2.88
CA GLY A 122 7.40 -3.42 -2.04
C GLY A 122 7.92 -1.97 -2.05
N ALA A 123 7.58 -1.17 -3.06
CA ALA A 123 8.23 0.11 -3.33
C ALA A 123 7.35 1.35 -3.08
N HIS A 124 6.02 1.23 -3.16
CA HIS A 124 5.13 2.39 -3.14
C HIS A 124 5.23 3.24 -1.86
N ASP A 125 5.60 2.62 -0.73
CA ASP A 125 5.75 3.28 0.58
C ASP A 125 7.20 3.37 1.05
N LEU A 126 8.17 3.38 0.13
CA LEU A 126 9.58 3.60 0.49
C LEU A 126 9.79 4.90 1.27
N ARG A 127 9.01 5.95 0.97
CA ARG A 127 9.13 7.28 1.55
C ARG A 127 7.80 7.73 2.15
N GLN A 128 7.72 7.75 3.48
CA GLN A 128 6.50 8.12 4.23
C GLN A 128 6.68 9.34 5.15
N ARG A 129 7.71 10.14 4.90
CA ARG A 129 8.08 11.36 5.67
C ARG A 129 8.43 12.56 4.79
N GLU A 130 8.05 12.53 3.53
CA GLU A 130 8.25 13.67 2.64
C GLU A 130 7.28 14.81 3.01
N GLY A 131 7.43 15.97 2.36
CA GLY A 131 6.60 17.15 2.63
C GLY A 131 5.11 16.89 2.42
N THR A 132 4.26 17.79 2.93
CA THR A 132 2.80 17.71 2.73
C THR A 132 2.34 18.32 1.41
N ASP A 133 3.27 18.79 0.58
CA ASP A 133 2.96 19.49 -0.67
C ASP A 133 2.51 18.48 -1.73
N VAL A 134 1.37 18.80 -2.35
CA VAL A 134 0.89 18.10 -3.54
C VAL A 134 1.34 18.90 -4.75
N GLY A 135 2.00 18.24 -5.69
CA GLY A 135 2.49 18.94 -6.89
C GLY A 135 1.35 19.30 -7.85
N PRO A 136 1.67 20.04 -8.94
CA PRO A 136 0.67 20.58 -9.86
C PRO A 136 -0.08 19.52 -10.68
N ASP A 137 0.41 18.28 -10.72
CA ASP A 137 -0.19 17.10 -11.36
C ASP A 137 -1.01 16.24 -10.36
N GLY A 138 -1.11 16.67 -9.10
CA GLY A 138 -1.86 15.97 -8.05
C GLY A 138 -1.09 14.90 -7.30
N VAL A 139 0.15 14.59 -7.69
CA VAL A 139 0.96 13.56 -7.03
C VAL A 139 1.54 14.08 -5.72
N GLY A 140 1.37 13.32 -4.64
CA GLY A 140 1.87 13.62 -3.30
C GLY A 140 3.39 13.48 -3.19
N ALA A 141 4.00 14.16 -2.21
CA ALA A 141 5.45 14.13 -2.05
C ALA A 141 5.98 12.75 -1.65
N ASN A 142 5.23 11.99 -0.85
CA ASN A 142 5.59 10.63 -0.46
C ASN A 142 5.66 9.72 -1.69
N GLU A 143 4.62 9.73 -2.53
CA GLU A 143 4.57 8.93 -3.76
C GLU A 143 5.69 9.31 -4.73
N ARG A 144 6.02 10.61 -4.88
CA ARG A 144 7.19 11.03 -5.67
C ARG A 144 8.50 10.52 -5.10
N GLY A 145 8.69 10.66 -3.79
CA GLY A 145 9.89 10.18 -3.13
C GLY A 145 10.06 8.67 -3.32
N SER A 146 8.98 7.92 -3.13
CA SER A 146 8.96 6.47 -3.34
C SER A 146 9.24 6.09 -4.79
N ALA A 147 8.67 6.82 -5.76
CA ALA A 147 8.95 6.60 -7.17
C ALA A 147 10.42 6.90 -7.53
N ASP A 148 10.96 8.04 -7.09
CA ASP A 148 12.36 8.43 -7.31
C ASP A 148 13.32 7.38 -6.71
N GLU A 149 13.07 6.92 -5.48
CA GLU A 149 13.88 5.85 -4.87
C GLU A 149 13.70 4.51 -5.58
N CYS A 150 12.48 4.15 -5.99
CA CYS A 150 12.23 2.91 -6.72
C CYS A 150 13.04 2.85 -8.03
N ARG A 151 13.13 3.95 -8.77
CA ARG A 151 13.95 4.03 -10.00
C ARG A 151 15.43 3.80 -9.69
N ARG A 152 15.97 4.34 -8.59
CA ARG A 152 17.36 4.08 -8.17
C ARG A 152 17.56 2.63 -7.74
N ILE A 153 16.59 2.03 -7.05
CA ILE A 153 16.64 0.61 -6.69
C ILE A 153 16.65 -0.27 -7.94
N MET A 154 15.85 0.07 -8.97
CA MET A 154 15.88 -0.62 -10.26
C MET A 154 17.28 -0.55 -10.91
N ASP A 155 17.93 0.61 -10.90
CA ASP A 155 19.30 0.74 -11.43
C ASP A 155 20.28 -0.18 -10.68
N ILE A 156 20.20 -0.21 -9.34
CA ILE A 156 21.09 -1.02 -8.49
C ILE A 156 20.82 -2.51 -8.68
N ALA A 157 19.57 -2.90 -8.88
CA ALA A 157 19.15 -4.28 -9.09
C ALA A 157 19.42 -4.81 -10.52
N GLY A 158 19.99 -3.98 -11.41
CA GLY A 158 20.43 -4.42 -12.74
C GLY A 158 19.46 -4.15 -13.89
N PHE A 159 18.36 -3.41 -13.66
CA PHE A 159 17.48 -2.97 -14.75
C PHE A 159 18.19 -1.95 -15.64
N ASP A 160 18.05 -2.10 -16.96
CA ASP A 160 18.63 -1.16 -17.92
C ASP A 160 17.60 -0.10 -18.32
N ARG A 161 17.99 1.17 -18.21
CA ARG A 161 17.08 2.31 -18.42
C ARG A 161 16.55 2.41 -19.84
N ASP A 162 17.25 1.88 -20.84
CA ASP A 162 16.81 1.91 -22.23
C ASP A 162 15.95 0.69 -22.56
N THR A 163 16.37 -0.51 -22.15
CA THR A 163 15.62 -1.74 -22.47
C THR A 163 14.41 -1.97 -21.59
N ASP A 164 14.41 -1.47 -20.36
CA ASP A 164 13.31 -1.58 -19.39
C ASP A 164 12.56 -0.26 -19.17
N ALA A 165 12.72 0.71 -20.08
CA ALA A 165 12.10 2.03 -19.98
C ALA A 165 10.58 1.95 -19.71
N ASP A 166 9.89 0.96 -20.28
CA ASP A 166 8.46 0.73 -20.08
C ASP A 166 8.12 0.34 -18.62
N GLY A 167 8.98 -0.44 -17.98
CA GLY A 167 8.86 -0.85 -16.58
C GLY A 167 9.10 0.31 -15.61
N TYR A 168 10.13 1.13 -15.87
CA TYR A 168 10.41 2.33 -15.08
C TYR A 168 9.22 3.29 -15.08
N GLU A 169 8.66 3.56 -16.25
CA GLU A 169 7.49 4.44 -16.39
C GLU A 169 6.27 3.82 -15.71
N LEU A 170 5.99 2.55 -15.97
CA LEU A 170 4.83 1.87 -15.41
C LEU A 170 4.84 1.88 -13.87
N ILE A 171 5.95 1.51 -13.23
CA ILE A 171 6.02 1.49 -11.76
C ILE A 171 5.88 2.90 -11.20
N THR A 172 6.52 3.89 -11.84
CA THR A 172 6.38 5.31 -11.46
C THR A 172 4.91 5.72 -11.44
N GLN A 173 4.16 5.42 -12.52
CA GLN A 173 2.74 5.76 -12.62
C GLN A 173 1.86 4.97 -11.64
N MET A 174 2.18 3.70 -11.37
CA MET A 174 1.47 2.91 -10.35
C MET A 174 1.63 3.54 -8.95
N ILE A 175 2.85 3.95 -8.57
CA ILE A 175 3.12 4.62 -7.29
C ILE A 175 2.43 5.99 -7.27
N HIS A 176 2.53 6.80 -8.32
CA HIS A 176 1.84 8.08 -8.37
C HIS A 176 0.31 7.93 -8.19
N GLY A 177 -0.26 6.88 -8.79
CA GLY A 177 -1.69 6.57 -8.73
C GLY A 177 -2.21 6.26 -7.32
N THR A 178 -1.35 5.89 -6.37
CA THR A 178 -1.75 5.65 -4.96
C THR A 178 -1.94 6.92 -4.17
N THR A 179 -1.55 8.09 -4.70
CA THR A 179 -1.81 9.38 -4.02
C THR A 179 -3.28 9.48 -3.64
N PHE A 180 -3.57 9.61 -2.34
CA PHE A 180 -4.92 9.48 -1.80
C PHE A 180 -5.47 10.81 -1.26
N ASN A 181 -6.52 11.33 -1.89
CA ASN A 181 -7.20 12.55 -1.47
C ASN A 181 -8.31 12.25 -0.47
N LEU A 182 -8.08 12.65 0.79
CA LEU A 182 -9.06 12.54 1.87
C LEU A 182 -10.13 13.64 1.85
N GLY A 183 -10.12 14.57 0.90
CA GLY A 183 -11.08 15.67 0.80
C GLY A 183 -10.95 16.70 1.93
N PHE A 184 -9.74 16.89 2.46
CA PHE A 184 -9.44 17.88 3.49
C PHE A 184 -8.33 18.84 3.03
N GLY A 185 -8.39 20.08 3.51
CA GLY A 185 -7.37 21.09 3.23
C GLY A 185 -7.62 21.90 1.94
N PRO A 186 -6.72 22.83 1.62
CA PRO A 186 -6.90 23.82 0.55
C PRO A 186 -6.90 23.22 -0.87
N GLU A 187 -6.42 21.99 -1.02
CA GLU A 187 -6.28 21.30 -2.30
C GLU A 187 -7.34 20.21 -2.53
N ALA A 188 -8.27 20.03 -1.56
CA ALA A 188 -9.26 18.95 -1.57
C ALA A 188 -10.12 18.89 -2.83
N ASP A 189 -10.43 20.05 -3.42
CA ASP A 189 -11.31 20.18 -4.58
C ASP A 189 -10.55 20.12 -5.93
N LYS A 190 -9.22 20.04 -5.91
CA LYS A 190 -8.41 20.09 -7.15
C LYS A 190 -8.23 18.73 -7.82
N TRP A 191 -8.42 17.65 -7.07
CA TRP A 191 -8.18 16.27 -7.50
C TRP A 191 -9.36 15.40 -7.08
N PRO A 192 -9.60 14.25 -7.74
CA PRO A 192 -10.69 13.35 -7.35
C PRO A 192 -10.55 12.95 -5.87
N LEU A 193 -11.68 12.71 -5.20
CA LEU A 193 -11.68 12.08 -3.88
C LEU A 193 -11.24 10.62 -4.01
N GLY A 194 -10.49 10.13 -3.03
CA GLY A 194 -9.88 8.80 -3.07
C GLY A 194 -8.60 8.79 -3.89
N ALA A 195 -8.36 7.71 -4.63
CA ALA A 195 -7.12 7.52 -5.38
C ALA A 195 -6.99 8.45 -6.59
N LEU A 196 -5.76 8.87 -6.90
CA LEU A 196 -5.43 9.66 -8.10
C LEU A 196 -5.44 8.81 -9.39
N ALA A 197 -5.29 7.48 -9.28
CA ALA A 197 -5.19 6.56 -10.41
C ALA A 197 -6.20 6.78 -11.57
N PRO A 198 -7.51 7.00 -11.34
CA PRO A 198 -8.46 7.27 -12.43
C PRO A 198 -8.10 8.51 -13.24
N LYS A 199 -7.65 9.59 -12.57
CA LYS A 199 -7.27 10.83 -13.22
C LYS A 199 -5.99 10.66 -14.06
N LEU A 200 -5.01 9.91 -13.55
CA LEU A 200 -3.79 9.59 -14.33
C LEU A 200 -4.14 8.80 -15.60
N VAL A 201 -5.09 7.86 -15.52
CA VAL A 201 -5.56 7.12 -16.69
C VAL A 201 -6.27 8.04 -17.69
N GLU A 202 -7.12 8.96 -17.23
CA GLU A 202 -7.76 9.96 -18.09
C GLU A 202 -6.72 10.83 -18.80
N ASP A 203 -5.72 11.33 -18.08
CA ASP A 203 -4.65 12.16 -18.64
C ASP A 203 -3.82 11.39 -19.68
N LEU A 204 -3.44 10.14 -19.40
CA LEU A 204 -2.72 9.30 -20.34
C LEU A 204 -3.50 9.07 -21.64
N ILE A 205 -4.81 8.89 -21.55
CA ILE A 205 -5.69 8.71 -22.72
C ILE A 205 -5.80 10.01 -23.53
N ASP A 206 -5.98 11.15 -22.85
CA ASP A 206 -6.14 12.45 -23.48
C ASP A 206 -4.85 12.93 -24.16
N GLU A 207 -3.69 12.69 -23.55
CA GLU A 207 -2.37 13.02 -24.11
C GLU A 207 -1.96 12.07 -25.26
N HIS A 208 -2.52 10.87 -25.30
CA HIS A 208 -2.21 9.86 -26.32
C HIS A 208 -3.48 9.30 -26.99
N PRO A 209 -4.10 10.04 -27.94
CA PRO A 209 -5.30 9.57 -28.65
C PRO A 209 -5.12 8.25 -29.42
N ASP A 210 -3.88 7.84 -29.67
CA ASP A 210 -3.49 6.58 -30.32
C ASP A 210 -3.16 5.45 -29.34
N TRP A 211 -3.45 5.58 -28.04
CA TRP A 211 -3.10 4.61 -26.99
C TRP A 211 -3.54 3.16 -27.30
N GLN A 212 -4.67 2.99 -28.00
CA GLN A 212 -5.17 1.68 -28.43
C GLN A 212 -4.25 0.94 -29.42
N GLN A 213 -3.27 1.64 -30.00
CA GLN A 213 -2.26 1.07 -30.89
C GLN A 213 -0.90 0.90 -30.18
N ARG A 214 -0.81 1.29 -28.90
CA ARG A 214 0.41 1.34 -28.09
C ARG A 214 0.31 0.35 -26.93
N PRO A 215 0.87 -0.88 -27.05
CA PRO A 215 0.75 -1.93 -26.03
C PRO A 215 1.23 -1.49 -24.64
N GLU A 216 2.26 -0.65 -24.57
CA GLU A 216 2.80 -0.10 -23.33
C GLU A 216 1.81 0.81 -22.60
N LEU A 217 1.03 1.62 -23.32
CA LEU A 217 0.00 2.48 -22.73
C LEU A 217 -1.22 1.68 -22.32
N GLN A 218 -1.61 0.65 -23.09
CA GLN A 218 -2.68 -0.26 -22.68
C GLN A 218 -2.36 -0.95 -21.36
N ARG A 219 -1.09 -1.35 -21.17
CA ARG A 219 -0.61 -1.91 -19.91
C ARG A 219 -0.71 -0.89 -18.77
N GLN A 220 -0.25 0.35 -18.96
CA GLN A 220 -0.37 1.40 -17.94
C GLN A 220 -1.82 1.66 -17.55
N ILE A 221 -2.70 1.86 -18.53
CA ILE A 221 -4.14 2.08 -18.32
C ILE A 221 -4.79 0.94 -17.53
N LYS A 222 -4.34 -0.31 -17.73
CA LYS A 222 -4.80 -1.48 -16.99
C LYS A 222 -4.25 -1.53 -15.56
N LEU A 223 -2.96 -1.28 -15.38
CA LEU A 223 -2.25 -1.59 -14.14
C LEU A 223 -2.20 -0.46 -13.12
N ILE A 224 -2.22 0.81 -13.54
CA ILE A 224 -2.30 1.97 -12.63
C ILE A 224 -3.50 1.86 -11.66
N PRO A 225 -4.74 1.66 -12.13
CA PRO A 225 -5.88 1.52 -11.23
C PRO A 225 -5.82 0.21 -10.43
N LEU A 226 -5.25 -0.86 -11.00
CA LEU A 226 -5.12 -2.14 -10.28
C LEU A 226 -4.16 -2.02 -9.09
N ALA A 227 -3.03 -1.33 -9.26
CA ALA A 227 -2.06 -1.09 -8.21
C ALA A 227 -2.68 -0.28 -7.06
N SER A 228 -3.39 0.79 -7.38
CA SER A 228 -4.11 1.59 -6.38
C SER A 228 -5.21 0.82 -5.64
N ASP A 229 -5.94 -0.04 -6.35
CA ASP A 229 -6.95 -0.90 -5.74
C ASP A 229 -6.36 -1.99 -4.84
N VAL A 230 -5.12 -2.43 -5.12
CA VAL A 230 -4.39 -3.40 -4.29
C VAL A 230 -3.88 -2.76 -3.00
N ASP A 231 -3.35 -1.55 -3.10
CA ASP A 231 -2.91 -0.74 -1.95
C ASP A 231 -4.10 -0.45 -1.01
N THR A 232 -5.17 0.15 -1.54
CA THR A 232 -6.37 0.48 -0.76
C THR A 232 -7.34 -0.69 -0.56
N GLY A 233 -6.96 -1.89 -1.00
CA GLY A 233 -7.82 -3.07 -1.09
C GLY A 233 -8.10 -3.79 0.23
N SER A 234 -7.59 -3.28 1.35
CA SER A 234 -7.78 -3.88 2.70
C SER A 234 -9.25 -4.09 3.06
N VAL A 235 -10.14 -3.27 2.51
CA VAL A 235 -11.60 -3.39 2.67
C VAL A 235 -12.16 -4.76 2.26
N ALA A 236 -11.45 -5.49 1.39
CA ALA A 236 -11.81 -6.81 0.89
C ALA A 236 -11.05 -7.95 1.57
N ASP A 237 -10.22 -7.69 2.58
CA ASP A 237 -9.49 -8.75 3.28
C ASP A 237 -10.37 -9.49 4.29
N GLN A 238 -9.79 -10.51 4.95
CA GLN A 238 -10.48 -11.11 6.07
C GLN A 238 -10.77 -10.02 7.11
N PHE A 239 -11.98 -10.05 7.68
CA PHE A 239 -12.46 -8.93 8.48
C PHE A 239 -11.59 -8.62 9.71
N ASP A 240 -10.97 -9.65 10.29
CA ASP A 240 -10.00 -9.52 11.38
C ASP A 240 -8.67 -8.90 10.92
N ASP A 241 -8.22 -9.17 9.70
CA ASP A 241 -7.01 -8.57 9.12
C ASP A 241 -7.26 -7.09 8.75
N TYR A 242 -8.40 -6.78 8.12
CA TYR A 242 -8.84 -5.41 7.87
C TYR A 242 -8.88 -4.57 9.16
N ALA A 243 -9.45 -5.14 10.23
CA ALA A 243 -9.53 -4.45 11.52
C ALA A 243 -8.14 -4.23 12.13
N LEU A 244 -7.22 -5.18 11.98
CA LEU A 244 -5.83 -5.04 12.42
C LEU A 244 -5.12 -3.90 11.68
N GLU A 245 -5.23 -3.85 10.36
CA GLU A 245 -4.68 -2.77 9.52
C GLU A 245 -5.26 -1.41 9.90
N ALA A 246 -6.57 -1.31 10.12
CA ALA A 246 -7.20 -0.07 10.60
C ALA A 246 -6.61 0.39 11.93
N THR A 247 -6.36 -0.51 12.88
CA THR A 247 -5.75 -0.14 14.17
C THR A 247 -4.28 0.27 14.05
N LYS A 248 -3.50 -0.40 13.20
CA LYS A 248 -2.13 0.01 12.87
C LYS A 248 -2.11 1.43 12.33
N LEU A 249 -2.98 1.74 11.38
CA LEU A 249 -3.09 3.07 10.80
C LEU A 249 -3.56 4.10 11.84
N ALA A 250 -4.48 3.75 12.74
CA ALA A 250 -4.91 4.61 13.84
C ALA A 250 -3.73 4.99 14.75
N CYS A 251 -2.91 4.01 15.15
CA CYS A 251 -1.69 4.26 15.94
C CYS A 251 -0.75 5.22 15.22
N GLU A 252 -0.52 4.97 13.93
CA GLU A 252 0.39 5.81 13.15
C GLU A 252 -0.13 7.24 13.01
N MET A 253 -1.42 7.43 12.78
CA MET A 253 -2.05 8.75 12.75
C MET A 253 -1.89 9.52 14.06
N GLN A 254 -1.96 8.84 15.21
CA GLN A 254 -1.69 9.47 16.51
C GLN A 254 -0.21 9.84 16.67
N LYS A 255 0.71 8.95 16.28
CA LYS A 255 2.15 9.25 16.28
C LYS A 255 2.47 10.46 15.40
N ARG A 256 1.86 10.56 14.21
CA ARG A 256 1.99 11.73 13.30
C ARG A 256 1.47 13.03 13.93
N LYS A 257 0.52 12.97 14.85
CA LYS A 257 0.03 14.13 15.64
C LYS A 257 0.95 14.48 16.83
N GLY A 258 2.04 13.75 17.03
CA GLY A 258 2.97 13.93 18.16
C GLY A 258 2.59 13.14 19.42
N ASN A 259 1.57 12.27 19.35
CA ASN A 259 1.17 11.42 20.47
C ASN A 259 1.98 10.12 20.41
N GLY A 260 3.07 10.05 21.20
CA GLY A 260 3.92 8.85 21.27
C GLY A 260 3.32 7.69 22.08
N GLU A 261 2.52 8.00 23.10
CA GLU A 261 1.79 7.03 23.92
C GLU A 261 0.29 7.15 23.67
N LEU A 262 -0.42 6.02 23.60
CA LEU A 262 -1.87 5.96 23.37
C LEU A 262 -2.65 6.05 24.68
N ASP A 263 -2.43 7.13 25.42
CA ASP A 263 -3.04 7.37 26.73
C ASP A 263 -4.51 7.83 26.65
N ALA A 264 -5.08 8.25 27.79
CA ALA A 264 -6.46 8.72 27.88
C ALA A 264 -6.77 9.94 27.00
N SER A 265 -5.79 10.77 26.66
CA SER A 265 -5.98 11.93 25.79
C SER A 265 -6.21 11.54 24.32
N THR A 266 -5.75 10.36 23.92
CA THR A 266 -5.86 9.88 22.54
C THR A 266 -7.15 9.11 22.25
N ALA A 267 -7.86 8.65 23.29
CA ALA A 267 -8.98 7.72 23.18
C ALA A 267 -10.09 8.23 22.24
N SER A 268 -10.49 9.49 22.36
CA SER A 268 -11.50 10.10 21.49
C SER A 268 -11.05 10.13 20.02
N GLY A 269 -9.80 10.56 19.75
CA GLY A 269 -9.29 10.62 18.38
C GLY A 269 -9.08 9.25 17.75
N VAL A 270 -8.74 8.23 18.54
CA VAL A 270 -8.65 6.83 18.09
C VAL A 270 -10.04 6.28 17.78
N LEU A 271 -11.03 6.54 18.65
CA LEU A 271 -12.41 6.12 18.43
C LEU A 271 -13.00 6.76 17.16
N ASP A 272 -12.82 8.07 16.97
CA ASP A 272 -13.32 8.79 15.80
C ASP A 272 -12.70 8.22 14.50
N PHE A 273 -11.40 7.94 14.52
CA PHE A 273 -10.72 7.33 13.38
C PHE A 273 -11.27 5.92 13.08
N LEU A 274 -11.35 5.04 14.09
CA LEU A 274 -11.79 3.65 13.93
C LEU A 274 -13.29 3.50 13.64
N THR A 275 -14.08 4.56 13.84
CA THR A 275 -15.51 4.57 13.55
C THR A 275 -15.83 5.39 12.32
N ASP A 276 -16.02 6.70 12.45
CA ASP A 276 -16.41 7.60 11.37
C ASP A 276 -15.34 7.65 10.27
N GLY A 277 -14.05 7.65 10.65
CA GLY A 277 -12.94 7.61 9.70
C GLY A 277 -12.95 6.35 8.83
N GLN A 278 -13.07 5.17 9.45
CA GLN A 278 -13.11 3.90 8.73
C GLN A 278 -14.38 3.74 7.90
N GLU A 279 -15.54 4.19 8.38
CA GLU A 279 -16.76 4.20 7.56
C GLU A 279 -16.60 5.12 6.34
N ARG A 280 -16.05 6.32 6.51
CA ARG A 280 -15.81 7.24 5.40
C ARG A 280 -14.84 6.64 4.38
N PHE A 281 -13.72 6.08 4.85
CA PHE A 281 -12.78 5.37 3.96
C PHE A 281 -13.49 4.26 3.18
N PHE A 282 -14.21 3.38 3.87
CA PHE A 282 -14.83 2.19 3.28
C PHE A 282 -15.96 2.50 2.29
N PHE A 283 -16.85 3.43 2.67
CA PHE A 283 -18.11 3.68 1.96
C PHE A 283 -18.06 4.85 0.98
N GLU A 284 -17.22 5.86 1.26
CA GLU A 284 -17.19 7.09 0.46
C GLU A 284 -15.94 7.17 -0.42
N LEU A 285 -14.77 6.90 0.14
CA LEU A 285 -13.48 7.17 -0.53
C LEU A 285 -12.95 5.99 -1.34
N GLN A 286 -12.98 4.77 -0.78
CA GLN A 286 -12.44 3.59 -1.45
C GLN A 286 -13.42 3.11 -2.52
N GLN A 287 -12.95 3.04 -3.76
CA GLN A 287 -13.64 2.46 -4.91
C GLN A 287 -12.65 1.57 -5.66
N PHE A 288 -13.14 0.45 -6.23
CA PHE A 288 -12.35 -0.36 -7.15
C PHE A 288 -12.39 0.25 -8.55
N ASN A 289 -11.27 0.85 -8.95
CA ASN A 289 -11.07 1.58 -10.20
C ASN A 289 -10.67 0.65 -11.36
N SER A 290 -10.11 -0.52 -11.08
CA SER A 290 -9.80 -1.55 -12.05
C SER A 290 -10.95 -2.54 -12.17
N ASP A 291 -11.28 -2.93 -13.41
CA ASP A 291 -12.26 -3.99 -13.65
C ASP A 291 -11.81 -5.34 -13.06
N ILE A 292 -10.49 -5.61 -13.02
CA ILE A 292 -9.94 -6.84 -12.43
C ILE A 292 -10.20 -6.86 -10.92
N ALA A 293 -9.83 -5.79 -10.21
CA ALA A 293 -10.03 -5.71 -8.77
C ALA A 293 -11.52 -5.70 -8.42
N ARG A 294 -12.35 -4.99 -9.19
CA ARG A 294 -13.81 -4.96 -8.99
C ARG A 294 -14.39 -6.37 -9.07
N ASP A 295 -14.05 -7.15 -10.08
CA ASP A 295 -14.59 -8.51 -10.24
C ASP A 295 -14.13 -9.47 -9.14
N VAL A 296 -12.92 -9.27 -8.59
CA VAL A 296 -12.32 -10.21 -7.63
C VAL A 296 -12.61 -9.83 -6.17
N LEU A 297 -12.68 -8.54 -5.86
CA LEU A 297 -12.65 -8.02 -4.48
C LEU A 297 -14.01 -7.48 -4.01
N THR A 298 -14.94 -7.18 -4.91
CA THR A 298 -16.23 -6.56 -4.55
C THR A 298 -17.06 -7.43 -3.61
N GLU A 299 -17.17 -8.74 -3.86
CA GLU A 299 -17.97 -9.64 -3.01
C GLU A 299 -17.47 -9.63 -1.56
N ALA A 300 -16.15 -9.69 -1.35
CA ALA A 300 -15.57 -9.63 -0.02
C ALA A 300 -15.76 -8.25 0.65
N LYS A 301 -15.63 -7.15 -0.10
CA LYS A 301 -15.97 -5.81 0.40
C LYS A 301 -17.45 -5.72 0.80
N GLU A 302 -18.36 -6.24 -0.01
CA GLU A 302 -19.80 -6.25 0.32
C GLU A 302 -20.08 -7.05 1.59
N GLU A 303 -19.43 -8.19 1.78
CA GLU A 303 -19.56 -8.99 3.01
C GLU A 303 -19.06 -8.20 4.24
N ASN A 304 -17.92 -7.52 4.11
CA ASN A 304 -17.33 -6.71 5.17
C ASN A 304 -18.13 -5.44 5.49
N SER A 305 -18.94 -4.93 4.56
CA SER A 305 -19.76 -3.72 4.78
C SER A 305 -20.68 -3.85 6.00
N ARG A 306 -21.39 -4.98 6.13
CA ARG A 306 -22.29 -5.27 7.25
C ARG A 306 -21.50 -5.41 8.56
N ARG A 307 -20.36 -6.10 8.50
CA ARG A 307 -19.49 -6.35 9.65
C ARG A 307 -18.92 -5.04 10.19
N LEU A 308 -18.50 -4.14 9.30
CA LEU A 308 -18.00 -2.82 9.66
C LEU A 308 -19.08 -2.00 10.36
N LYS A 309 -20.30 -1.91 9.81
CA LYS A 309 -21.41 -1.20 10.45
C LYS A 309 -21.76 -1.77 11.83
N GLU A 310 -21.72 -3.09 12.00
CA GLU A 310 -21.90 -3.72 13.32
C GLU A 310 -20.78 -3.33 14.29
N LEU A 311 -19.53 -3.40 13.85
CA LEU A 311 -18.37 -3.07 14.66
C LEU A 311 -18.39 -1.60 15.10
N THR A 312 -18.52 -0.66 14.16
CA THR A 312 -18.49 0.77 14.45
C THR A 312 -19.72 1.22 15.24
N GLY A 313 -20.90 0.65 14.97
CA GLY A 313 -22.11 0.88 15.78
C GLY A 313 -21.88 0.45 17.23
N TRP A 314 -21.36 -0.76 17.45
CA TRP A 314 -21.05 -1.26 18.79
C TRP A 314 -20.01 -0.39 19.50
N MET A 315 -18.96 0.05 18.80
CA MET A 315 -17.93 0.92 19.38
C MET A 315 -18.51 2.25 19.84
N ARG A 316 -19.35 2.92 19.02
CA ARG A 316 -19.99 4.18 19.43
C ARG A 316 -20.90 3.98 20.65
N GLU A 317 -21.71 2.93 20.65
CA GLU A 317 -22.61 2.62 21.77
C GLU A 317 -21.87 2.40 23.10
N ASN A 318 -20.71 1.74 23.07
CA ASN A 318 -20.02 1.29 24.28
C ASN A 318 -18.86 2.23 24.69
N TYR A 319 -18.27 2.97 23.76
CA TYR A 319 -17.06 3.76 24.01
C TYR A 319 -17.21 5.26 23.80
N SER A 320 -18.27 5.79 23.17
CA SER A 320 -18.39 7.25 22.96
C SER A 320 -18.44 8.07 24.26
N LYS A 321 -18.94 7.49 25.35
CA LYS A 321 -18.89 8.13 26.68
C LYS A 321 -17.58 7.85 27.41
N ALA A 322 -17.07 6.62 27.29
CA ALA A 322 -15.86 6.18 27.97
C ALA A 322 -14.62 6.89 27.42
N ALA A 323 -14.52 7.09 26.10
CA ALA A 323 -13.39 7.78 25.47
C ALA A 323 -13.21 9.26 25.88
N GLY A 324 -14.17 9.85 26.60
CA GLY A 324 -14.11 11.21 27.14
C GLY A 324 -14.08 11.28 28.68
N ASP A 325 -13.96 10.14 29.38
CA ASP A 325 -14.02 10.07 30.85
C ASP A 325 -12.68 10.38 31.55
N GLY A 326 -11.59 10.51 30.78
CA GLY A 326 -10.25 10.77 31.30
C GLY A 326 -9.54 9.54 31.88
N HIS A 327 -10.12 8.35 31.74
CA HIS A 327 -9.60 7.07 32.20
C HIS A 327 -9.37 6.08 31.06
N THR A 328 -10.32 6.00 30.11
CA THR A 328 -10.21 5.12 28.94
C THR A 328 -9.10 5.61 28.04
N THR A 329 -8.16 4.72 27.69
CA THR A 329 -6.99 5.01 26.86
C THR A 329 -7.23 4.71 25.38
N GLY A 330 -6.37 5.24 24.50
CA GLY A 330 -6.37 4.84 23.09
C GLY A 330 -6.10 3.34 22.91
N GLU A 331 -5.27 2.75 23.77
CA GLU A 331 -5.02 1.30 23.79
C GLU A 331 -6.28 0.50 24.13
N ASP A 332 -7.07 0.96 25.12
CA ASP A 332 -8.35 0.32 25.48
C ASP A 332 -9.31 0.32 24.29
N VAL A 333 -9.39 1.43 23.54
CA VAL A 333 -10.24 1.54 22.35
C VAL A 333 -9.77 0.57 21.25
N ILE A 334 -8.47 0.48 20.99
CA ILE A 334 -7.90 -0.46 20.00
C ILE A 334 -8.17 -1.90 20.40
N SER A 335 -7.91 -2.26 21.66
CA SER A 335 -8.13 -3.62 22.14
C SER A 335 -9.58 -4.03 21.99
N ALA A 336 -10.50 -3.15 22.38
CA ALA A 336 -11.94 -3.39 22.26
C ALA A 336 -12.39 -3.54 20.79
N PHE A 337 -11.84 -2.71 19.90
CA PHE A 337 -12.12 -2.77 18.47
C PHE A 337 -11.70 -4.12 17.87
N LEU A 338 -10.47 -4.57 18.15
CA LEU A 338 -9.95 -5.85 17.65
C LEU A 338 -10.70 -7.05 18.23
N ASP A 339 -10.98 -7.04 19.53
CA ASP A 339 -11.71 -8.15 20.16
C ASP A 339 -13.12 -8.28 19.60
N LYS A 340 -13.81 -7.16 19.37
CA LYS A 340 -15.13 -7.16 18.72
C LYS A 340 -15.05 -7.61 17.26
N ALA A 341 -14.05 -7.16 16.50
CA ALA A 341 -13.85 -7.57 15.12
C ALA A 341 -13.63 -9.09 15.00
N ARG A 342 -12.75 -9.65 15.84
CA ARG A 342 -12.50 -11.10 15.93
C ARG A 342 -13.76 -11.87 16.31
N ALA A 343 -14.56 -11.37 17.24
CA ALA A 343 -15.82 -12.00 17.62
C ALA A 343 -16.83 -12.03 16.45
N ILE A 344 -16.92 -10.95 15.66
CA ILE A 344 -17.74 -10.89 14.44
C ILE A 344 -17.23 -11.92 13.42
N ALA A 345 -15.93 -11.93 13.13
CA ALA A 345 -15.32 -12.85 12.17
C ALA A 345 -15.51 -14.33 12.57
N ALA A 346 -15.32 -14.65 13.85
CA ALA A 346 -15.49 -16.01 14.37
C ALA A 346 -16.94 -16.50 14.30
N ARG A 347 -17.92 -15.61 14.55
CA ARG A 347 -19.35 -15.94 14.45
C ARG A 347 -19.72 -16.34 13.02
N ASP A 348 -19.25 -15.58 12.04
CA ASP A 348 -19.61 -15.79 10.64
C ASP A 348 -18.95 -17.07 10.08
N ARG A 349 -17.68 -17.36 10.47
CA ARG A 349 -17.00 -18.64 10.15
C ARG A 349 -17.76 -19.86 10.67
N LYS A 350 -18.48 -19.74 11.80
CA LYS A 350 -19.32 -20.81 12.35
C LYS A 350 -20.64 -20.96 11.61
N ALA A 351 -21.19 -19.88 11.07
CA ALA A 351 -22.45 -19.91 10.30
C ALA A 351 -22.28 -20.49 8.89
N ALA A 352 -21.05 -20.43 8.33
CA ALA A 352 -20.70 -20.97 7.01
C ALA A 352 -20.33 -22.47 7.00
N ARG A 353 -20.23 -23.10 8.18
CA ARG A 353 -19.98 -24.55 8.36
C ARG A 353 -21.28 -25.26 8.72
#